data_AF-A0A5C5VBZ8-F1
#
_entry.id   AF-A0A5C5VBZ8-F1
#
_cell.length_a   1.000
_cell.length_b   1.000
_cell.length_c   1.000
_cell.angle_alpha   90.00
_cell.angle_beta   90.00
_cell.angle_gamma   90.00
#
_symmetry.space_group_name_H-M   'P 1'
#
loop_
_entity.id
_entity.type
_entity.pdbx_description
1 polymer ?
#
loop_
_entity_poly.entity_id
_entity_poly.type
_entity_poly.pdbx_seq_one_letter_code
_entity_poly.pdbx_strand_id
1 'polypeptide(L)'
;MTRRKPTKRSRRKGAALLVVIFVVFMVSSLVLNMLTTETQQSAVARNVRDYERALYLANAGVHHACALLAEDDAYRGTITDGAYPADDTYSATVADGVDGQVDVVSVGVAGEAARTVEATIEW
;
A
#
# COMPACT_ATOMS: atom_id res chain seq x y z
N MET A 1 15.38 -30.01 77.43
CA MET A 1 16.02 -30.11 76.10
C MET A 1 14.94 -30.34 75.04
N THR A 2 14.56 -29.32 74.30
CA THR A 2 13.42 -29.35 73.35
C THR A 2 13.95 -29.33 71.92
N ARG A 3 13.80 -30.45 71.21
CA ARG A 3 14.38 -30.70 69.88
C ARG A 3 13.48 -30.07 68.79
N ARG A 4 13.94 -28.99 68.14
CA ARG A 4 13.23 -28.33 67.02
C ARG A 4 13.24 -29.22 65.77
N LYS A 5 12.05 -29.53 65.22
CA LYS A 5 11.89 -30.21 63.92
C LYS A 5 12.22 -29.24 62.77
N PRO A 6 13.02 -29.65 61.77
CA PRO A 6 13.32 -28.82 60.61
C PRO A 6 12.07 -28.73 59.71
N THR A 7 11.53 -27.53 59.54
CA THR A 7 10.44 -27.26 58.60
C THR A 7 10.99 -27.32 57.19
N LYS A 8 10.55 -28.30 56.38
CA LYS A 8 10.83 -28.39 54.93
C LYS A 8 10.33 -27.12 54.23
N ARG A 9 11.18 -26.12 54.06
CA ARG A 9 10.85 -24.90 53.30
C ARG A 9 10.86 -25.22 51.80
N SER A 10 9.67 -25.12 51.20
CA SER A 10 9.42 -24.24 50.04
C SER A 10 9.96 -24.60 48.63
N ARG A 11 10.08 -25.89 48.26
CA ARG A 11 10.29 -26.26 46.83
C ARG A 11 9.19 -25.77 45.87
N ARG A 12 7.97 -25.49 46.37
CA ARG A 12 6.83 -25.01 45.57
C ARG A 12 7.00 -23.58 45.03
N LYS A 13 7.82 -22.73 45.66
CA LYS A 13 8.00 -21.33 45.24
C LYS A 13 8.81 -21.21 43.93
N GLY A 14 9.78 -22.09 43.71
CA GLY A 14 10.55 -22.12 42.45
C GLY A 14 9.67 -22.52 41.26
N ALA A 15 8.82 -23.53 41.44
CA ALA A 15 7.89 -23.96 40.39
C ALA A 15 6.87 -22.87 40.02
N ALA A 16 6.32 -22.15 41.01
CA ALA A 16 5.41 -21.03 40.75
C ALA A 16 6.07 -19.90 39.93
N LEU A 17 7.33 -19.57 40.23
CA LEU A 17 8.08 -18.56 39.48
C LEU A 17 8.33 -18.98 38.03
N LEU A 18 8.67 -20.25 37.80
CA LEU A 18 8.85 -20.79 36.44
C LEU A 18 7.55 -20.75 35.63
N VAL A 19 6.41 -21.09 36.26
CA VAL A 19 5.10 -21.00 35.60
C VAL A 19 4.76 -19.56 35.24
N VAL A 20 5.02 -18.60 36.13
CA VAL A 20 4.76 -17.17 35.85
C VAL A 20 5.64 -16.69 34.69
N ILE A 21 6.93 -17.00 34.69
CA ILE A 21 7.84 -16.62 33.61
C ILE A 21 7.40 -17.26 32.29
N PHE A 22 6.97 -18.53 32.32
CA PHE A 22 6.46 -19.22 31.14
C PHE A 22 5.22 -18.53 30.57
N VAL A 23 4.26 -18.15 31.43
CA VAL A 23 3.05 -17.43 31.01
C VAL A 23 3.41 -16.05 30.45
N VAL A 24 4.30 -15.30 31.11
CA VAL A 24 4.75 -13.99 30.62
C VAL A 24 5.44 -14.11 29.27
N PHE A 25 6.28 -15.12 29.08
CA PHE A 25 6.95 -15.39 27.81
C PHE A 25 5.94 -15.72 26.71
N MET A 26 4.95 -16.57 26.99
CA MET A 26 3.90 -16.96 26.05
C MET A 26 3.02 -15.76 25.66
N VAL A 27 2.65 -14.90 26.62
CA VAL A 27 1.88 -13.68 26.34
C VAL A 27 2.72 -12.69 25.53
N SER A 28 3.99 -12.52 25.88
CA SER A 28 4.89 -11.60 25.17
C SER A 28 5.11 -12.01 23.71
N SER A 29 5.31 -13.32 23.44
CA SER A 29 5.46 -13.80 22.07
C SER A 29 4.19 -13.62 21.24
N LEU A 30 3.02 -13.85 21.83
CA LEU A 30 1.73 -13.61 21.17
C LEU A 30 1.56 -12.13 20.81
N VAL A 31 1.86 -11.21 21.74
CA VAL A 31 1.76 -9.77 21.49
C VAL A 31 2.74 -9.33 20.40
N LEU A 32 3.98 -9.82 20.41
CA LEU A 32 4.96 -9.49 19.38
C LEU A 32 4.54 -9.98 17.99
N ASN A 33 3.97 -11.18 17.90
CA ASN A 33 3.44 -11.71 16.64
C ASN A 33 2.27 -10.86 16.13
N MET A 34 1.37 -10.44 17.03
CA MET A 34 0.25 -9.57 16.67
C MET A 34 0.74 -8.21 16.16
N LEU A 35 1.66 -7.55 16.88
CA LEU A 35 2.23 -6.26 16.46
C LEU A 35 2.92 -6.35 15.10
N THR A 36 3.66 -7.42 14.85
CA THR A 36 4.34 -7.65 13.57
C THR A 36 3.31 -7.81 12.44
N THR A 37 2.24 -8.56 12.69
CA THR A 37 1.17 -8.80 11.70
C THR A 37 0.42 -7.52 11.36
N GLU A 38 0.03 -6.73 12.37
CA GLU A 38 -0.66 -5.44 12.18
C GLU A 38 0.22 -4.43 11.40
N THR A 39 1.51 -4.38 11.71
CA THR A 39 2.45 -3.51 10.99
C THR A 39 2.54 -3.88 9.51
N GLN A 40 2.60 -5.19 9.20
CA GLN A 40 2.61 -5.67 7.81
C GLN A 40 1.28 -5.36 7.10
N GLN A 41 0.14 -5.61 7.75
CA GLN A 41 -1.18 -5.33 7.18
C GLN A 41 -1.37 -3.84 6.90
N SER A 42 -0.89 -2.96 7.80
CA SER A 42 -0.94 -1.51 7.59
C SER A 42 -0.11 -1.08 6.38
N ALA A 43 1.09 -1.64 6.21
CA ALA A 43 1.93 -1.35 5.05
C ALA A 43 1.28 -1.82 3.74
N VAL A 44 0.72 -3.03 3.73
CA VAL A 44 -0.01 -3.56 2.56
C VAL A 44 -1.22 -2.69 2.23
N ALA A 45 -2.00 -2.28 3.22
CA ALA A 45 -3.18 -1.45 3.01
C ALA A 45 -2.83 -0.08 2.39
N ARG A 46 -1.73 0.55 2.82
CA ARG A 46 -1.24 1.80 2.22
C ARG A 46 -0.84 1.59 0.77
N ASN A 47 -0.07 0.54 0.49
CA ASN A 47 0.36 0.23 -0.87
C ASN A 47 -0.82 -0.03 -1.81
N VAL A 48 -1.84 -0.75 -1.34
CA VAL A 48 -3.06 -1.00 -2.13
C VAL A 48 -3.83 0.28 -2.39
N ARG A 49 -4.01 1.12 -1.36
CA ARG A 49 -4.67 2.42 -1.51
C ARG A 49 -3.96 3.32 -2.53
N ASP A 50 -2.64 3.46 -2.39
CA ASP A 50 -1.84 4.32 -3.27
C ASP A 50 -1.80 3.77 -4.70
N TYR A 51 -1.71 2.43 -4.83
CA TYR A 51 -1.85 1.73 -6.11
C TYR A 51 -3.18 2.05 -6.80
N GLU A 52 -4.30 1.87 -6.11
CA GLU A 52 -5.62 2.09 -6.67
C GLU A 52 -5.80 3.55 -7.06
N ARG A 53 -5.34 4.47 -6.20
CA ARG A 53 -5.43 5.91 -6.46
C ARG A 53 -4.60 6.33 -7.68
N ALA A 54 -3.37 5.85 -7.81
CA ALA A 54 -2.53 6.09 -8.99
C ALA A 54 -3.21 5.55 -10.27
N LEU A 55 -3.86 4.38 -10.18
CA LEU A 55 -4.62 3.82 -11.30
C LEU A 55 -5.85 4.68 -11.66
N TYR A 56 -6.59 5.19 -10.67
CA TYR A 56 -7.71 6.10 -10.92
C TYR A 56 -7.26 7.39 -11.59
N LEU A 57 -6.14 7.98 -11.15
CA LEU A 57 -5.56 9.17 -11.76
C LEU A 57 -5.09 8.91 -13.20
N ALA A 58 -4.46 7.76 -13.45
CA ALA A 58 -4.07 7.37 -14.80
C ALA A 58 -5.30 7.25 -15.73
N ASN A 59 -6.38 6.61 -15.26
CA ASN A 59 -7.63 6.53 -16.03
C ASN A 59 -8.26 7.90 -16.26
N ALA A 60 -8.21 8.80 -15.28
CA ALA A 60 -8.70 10.17 -15.44
C ALA A 60 -7.96 10.89 -16.58
N GLY A 61 -6.64 10.72 -16.69
CA GLY A 61 -5.86 11.26 -17.81
C GLY A 61 -6.25 10.70 -19.17
N VAL A 62 -6.57 9.41 -19.26
CA VAL A 62 -7.12 8.82 -20.50
C VAL A 62 -8.47 9.45 -20.84
N HIS A 63 -9.39 9.56 -19.88
CA HIS A 63 -10.68 10.18 -20.13
C HIS A 63 -10.59 11.66 -20.53
N HIS A 64 -9.63 12.41 -19.96
CA HIS A 64 -9.37 13.78 -20.36
C HIS A 64 -8.84 13.85 -21.80
N ALA A 65 -7.92 12.96 -22.17
CA ALA A 65 -7.45 12.84 -23.56
C ALA A 65 -8.60 12.51 -24.53
N CYS A 66 -9.49 11.57 -24.17
CA CYS A 66 -10.66 11.26 -24.98
C CYS A 66 -11.61 12.46 -25.15
N ALA A 67 -11.80 13.26 -24.09
CA ALA A 67 -12.62 14.47 -24.15
C ALA A 67 -12.02 15.51 -25.11
N LEU A 68 -10.70 15.73 -25.06
CA LEU A 68 -10.01 16.63 -25.99
C LEU A 68 -10.08 16.13 -27.43
N LEU A 69 -9.88 14.82 -27.67
CA LEU A 69 -9.99 14.24 -28.99
C LEU A 69 -11.42 14.29 -29.55
N ALA A 70 -12.44 14.30 -28.70
CA ALA A 70 -13.83 14.47 -29.12
C ALA A 70 -14.15 15.92 -29.54
N GLU A 71 -13.40 16.90 -29.03
CA GLU A 71 -13.50 18.31 -29.43
C GLU A 71 -12.61 18.63 -30.64
N ASP A 72 -11.42 18.03 -30.71
CA ASP A 72 -10.41 18.20 -31.77
C ASP A 72 -9.72 16.85 -32.07
N ASP A 73 -10.13 16.19 -33.16
CA ASP A 73 -9.58 14.87 -33.55
C ASP A 73 -8.08 14.90 -33.84
N ALA A 74 -7.57 16.09 -34.19
CA ALA A 74 -6.18 16.29 -34.58
C ALA A 74 -5.29 16.62 -33.37
N TYR A 75 -5.86 16.67 -32.16
CA TYR A 75 -5.11 16.99 -30.96
C TYR A 75 -4.01 15.95 -30.70
N ARG A 76 -2.77 16.41 -30.65
CA ARG A 76 -1.60 15.63 -30.25
C ARG A 76 -0.79 16.45 -29.27
N GLY A 77 -0.36 15.83 -28.17
CA GLY A 77 0.39 16.55 -27.13
C GLY A 77 0.28 15.91 -25.76
N THR A 78 0.76 16.64 -24.76
CA THR A 78 0.78 16.20 -23.36
C THR A 78 -0.20 17.02 -22.55
N ILE A 79 -0.98 16.33 -21.73
CA ILE A 79 -1.98 16.85 -20.81
C ILE A 79 -1.45 16.57 -19.40
N THR A 80 -1.44 17.57 -18.54
CA THR A 80 -1.01 17.40 -17.15
C THR A 80 -2.03 18.03 -16.22
N ASP A 81 -2.34 17.36 -15.11
CA ASP A 81 -3.17 17.94 -14.07
C ASP A 81 -2.30 18.57 -12.98
N GLY A 82 -2.18 19.89 -12.99
CA GLY A 82 -1.33 20.62 -12.05
C GLY A 82 0.17 20.49 -12.36
N ALA A 83 0.99 20.29 -11.34
CA ALA A 83 2.45 20.36 -11.41
C ALA A 83 3.12 18.97 -11.52
N TYR A 84 2.76 18.17 -12.53
CA TYR A 84 3.37 16.86 -12.74
C TYR A 84 4.90 16.93 -12.85
N PRO A 85 5.69 16.04 -12.20
CA PRO A 85 5.28 14.97 -11.29
C PRO A 85 5.21 15.46 -9.83
N ALA A 86 4.04 15.92 -9.41
CA ALA A 86 3.69 16.14 -8.01
C ALA A 86 3.06 14.87 -7.41
N ASP A 87 2.66 14.91 -6.14
CA ASP A 87 1.78 13.91 -5.57
C ASP A 87 0.33 14.16 -6.03
N ASP A 88 -0.46 13.09 -6.13
CA ASP A 88 -1.88 13.11 -6.52
C ASP A 88 -2.18 13.81 -7.87
N THR A 89 -1.41 13.48 -8.90
CA THR A 89 -1.50 14.08 -10.24
C THR A 89 -1.44 13.02 -11.34
N TYR A 90 -1.73 13.41 -12.58
CA TYR A 90 -1.48 12.60 -13.75
C TYR A 90 -0.87 13.41 -14.91
N SER A 91 -0.28 12.69 -15.85
CA SER A 91 0.17 13.18 -17.14
C SER A 91 -0.25 12.20 -18.24
N ALA A 92 -0.98 12.66 -19.25
CA ALA A 92 -1.36 11.87 -20.41
C ALA A 92 -0.71 12.41 -21.68
N THR A 93 -0.19 11.54 -22.53
CA THR A 93 0.37 11.90 -23.83
C THR A 93 -0.46 11.25 -24.92
N VAL A 94 -0.84 12.05 -25.91
CA VAL A 94 -1.63 11.64 -27.07
C VAL A 94 -0.74 11.71 -28.29
N ALA A 95 -0.58 10.58 -28.98
CA ALA A 95 0.27 10.44 -30.16
C ALA A 95 -0.47 9.65 -31.26
N ASP A 96 -0.04 9.82 -32.51
CA ASP A 96 -0.54 9.00 -33.60
C ASP A 96 -0.07 7.55 -33.43
N GLY A 97 -1.02 6.62 -33.51
CA GLY A 97 -0.80 5.19 -33.54
C GLY A 97 -0.69 4.66 -34.97
N VAL A 98 -0.86 3.35 -35.13
CA VAL A 98 -0.81 2.67 -36.44
C VAL A 98 -2.17 2.76 -37.13
N ASP A 99 -2.19 2.81 -38.46
CA ASP A 99 -3.41 2.75 -39.27
C ASP A 99 -4.49 3.80 -38.95
N GLY A 100 -4.08 5.01 -38.53
CA GLY A 100 -5.00 6.11 -38.22
C GLY A 100 -5.61 6.05 -36.82
N GLN A 101 -5.14 5.12 -35.98
CA GLN A 101 -5.48 5.08 -34.56
C GLN A 101 -4.73 6.16 -33.78
N VAL A 102 -5.23 6.48 -32.59
CA VAL A 102 -4.60 7.42 -31.65
C VAL A 102 -4.24 6.69 -30.37
N ASP A 103 -2.96 6.71 -30.01
CA ASP A 103 -2.46 6.11 -28.78
C ASP A 103 -2.39 7.14 -27.66
N VAL A 104 -3.00 6.79 -26.53
CA VAL A 104 -3.05 7.60 -25.32
C VAL A 104 -2.31 6.85 -24.21
N VAL A 105 -1.19 7.41 -23.77
CA VAL A 105 -0.41 6.90 -22.63
C VAL A 105 -0.57 7.84 -21.46
N SER A 106 -1.23 7.39 -20.40
CA SER A 106 -1.49 8.16 -19.19
C SER A 106 -0.78 7.58 -17.98
N VAL A 107 -0.10 8.43 -17.23
CA VAL A 107 0.62 8.09 -16.00
C VAL A 107 -0.03 8.83 -14.84
N GLY A 108 -0.54 8.10 -13.86
CA GLY A 108 -1.04 8.63 -12.58
C GLY A 108 -0.06 8.35 -11.45
N VAL A 109 0.11 9.33 -10.55
CA VAL A 109 1.02 9.26 -9.41
C VAL A 109 0.25 9.58 -8.13
N ALA A 110 0.36 8.69 -7.13
CA ALA A 110 -0.19 8.88 -5.79
C ALA A 110 0.74 8.26 -4.75
N GLY A 111 1.21 9.07 -3.80
CA GLY A 111 2.23 8.70 -2.82
C GLY A 111 3.50 8.20 -3.49
N GLU A 112 3.89 6.97 -3.14
CA GLU A 112 5.04 6.27 -3.74
C GLU A 112 4.64 5.40 -4.95
N ALA A 113 3.36 5.35 -5.30
CA ALA A 113 2.86 4.54 -6.40
C ALA A 113 2.72 5.36 -7.69
N ALA A 114 3.21 4.80 -8.79
CA ALA A 114 2.94 5.29 -10.13
C ALA A 114 2.29 4.17 -10.96
N ARG A 115 1.30 4.53 -11.78
CA ARG A 115 0.60 3.60 -12.69
C ARG A 115 0.50 4.22 -14.07
N THR A 116 0.76 3.38 -15.07
CA THR A 116 0.59 3.75 -16.47
C THR A 116 -0.59 2.97 -17.04
N VAL A 117 -1.47 3.68 -17.74
CA VAL A 117 -2.57 3.13 -18.52
C VAL A 117 -2.35 3.56 -19.96
N GLU A 118 -2.44 2.61 -20.87
CA GLU A 118 -2.34 2.82 -22.30
C GLU A 118 -3.68 2.46 -22.93
N ALA A 119 -4.17 3.34 -23.80
CA ALA A 119 -5.42 3.16 -24.51
C ALA A 119 -5.22 3.56 -25.97
N THR A 120 -5.63 2.69 -26.88
CA THR A 120 -5.67 2.96 -28.32
C THR A 120 -7.10 3.27 -28.71
N ILE A 121 -7.30 4.41 -29.35
CA ILE A 121 -8.61 4.92 -29.78
C ILE A 121 -8.69 4.80 -31.30
N GLU A 122 -9.73 4.11 -31.76
CA GLU A 122 -10.10 3.98 -33.16
C GLU A 122 -11.40 4.78 -33.39
N TRP A 123 -11.46 5.49 -34.52
CA TRP A 123 -12.58 6.36 -34.91
C TRP A 123 -13.33 5.80 -36.11
#